data_AF-A0A964MV44-F1
#
_entry.id   AF-A0A964MV44-F1
#
_cell.length_a   1.000
_cell.length_b   1.000
_cell.length_c   1.000
_cell.angle_alpha   90.00
_cell.angle_beta   90.00
_cell.angle_gamma   90.00
#
_symmetry.space_group_name_H-M   'P 1'
#
loop_
_entity.id
_entity.type
_entity.pdbx_description
1 polymer ?
#
loop_
_entity_poly.entity_id
_entity_poly.type
_entity_poly.pdbx_seq_one_letter_code
_entity_poly.pdbx_strand_id
1 'polypeptide(L)'
;MIVAVGAVVAAAILMQMVVTREVSCVLPARGLPAIGTAARALGDVVAQSPLAGALAMLGLLSMSRLTPGIAWSLMALAVASFSGAIIEPTPQPGTMVAFVVAYWLLAATGLRDVWEAARHTTGGRVGAAALSLTLVVLQVLHVTARDPKGRVPDGHERLTSAAMGAIIGQIPRGAGLVEEDAATDLLLRAQPGRLRSADRLHIVARDSAAVAAGMAVGPVFVLPRSQRVLQHLGLELTPAGRDGATGLAEVRQAHACTPTLTEQPVPTPQLDGRTQLALVAEDELSRGPVVILLPAAVPLSMLPLDWPPEATRGFHGRTFDLTIPADERDLSNELRSYGLPPHPQPSPTRFLS
;
A
#
# COMPACT_ATOMS: atom_id res chain seq x y z
N MET A 1 8.67 16.83 49.79
CA MET A 1 9.18 16.77 48.39
C MET A 1 10.69 17.01 48.32
N ILE A 2 11.24 18.05 48.95
CA ILE A 2 12.70 18.36 48.95
C ILE A 2 13.56 17.24 49.57
N VAL A 3 13.06 16.57 50.61
CA VAL A 3 13.77 15.48 51.31
C VAL A 3 13.89 14.20 50.45
N ALA A 4 12.88 13.89 49.63
CA ALA A 4 12.89 12.71 48.76
C ALA A 4 13.83 12.88 47.56
N VAL A 5 13.89 14.09 46.99
CA VAL A 5 14.85 14.42 45.92
C VAL A 5 16.28 14.39 46.45
N GLY A 6 16.50 14.86 47.68
CA GLY A 6 17.80 14.78 48.35
C GLY A 6 18.29 13.35 48.56
N ALA A 7 17.40 12.42 48.95
CA ALA A 7 17.75 11.02 49.16
C ALA A 7 18.14 10.29 47.85
N VAL A 8 17.46 10.58 46.74
CA VAL A 8 17.77 9.99 45.43
C VAL A 8 19.09 10.53 44.87
N VAL A 9 19.35 11.82 45.02
CA VAL A 9 20.62 12.44 44.61
C VAL A 9 21.79 11.94 45.48
N ALA A 10 21.59 11.82 46.79
CA ALA A 10 22.60 11.28 47.70
C ALA A 10 22.93 9.81 47.38
N ALA A 11 21.93 8.98 47.06
CA ALA A 11 22.13 7.58 46.67
C ALA A 11 22.89 7.44 45.34
N ALA A 12 22.63 8.32 44.36
CA ALA A 12 23.36 8.34 43.09
C ALA A 12 24.83 8.76 43.28
N ILE A 13 25.11 9.72 44.17
CA ILE A 13 26.47 10.16 44.52
C ILE A 13 27.21 9.05 45.28
N LEU A 14 26.53 8.35 46.20
CA LEU A 14 27.12 7.23 46.94
C LEU A 14 27.46 6.05 46.02
N MET A 15 26.63 5.76 45.01
CA MET A 15 26.94 4.74 44.00
C MET A 15 28.20 5.09 43.19
N GLN A 16 28.41 6.36 42.87
CA GLN A 16 29.63 6.77 42.14
C GLN A 16 30.92 6.65 42.98
N MET A 17 30.81 6.68 44.31
CA MET A 17 31.97 6.49 45.19
C MET A 17 32.29 5.02 45.49
N VAL A 18 31.32 4.10 45.32
CA VAL A 18 31.46 2.68 45.68
C VAL A 18 31.91 1.81 44.49
N VAL A 19 31.81 2.30 43.26
CA VAL A 19 32.31 1.58 42.07
C VAL A 19 33.83 1.62 42.04
N THR A 20 34.46 0.46 42.19
CA THR A 20 35.91 0.27 42.13
C THR A 20 36.46 0.61 40.73
N ARG A 21 37.66 1.21 40.70
CA ARG A 21 38.35 1.79 39.54
C ARG A 21 38.57 0.87 38.32
N GLU A 22 38.20 -0.40 38.39
CA GLU A 22 38.48 -1.36 37.32
C GLU A 22 37.37 -1.48 36.25
N VAL A 23 36.21 -0.81 36.43
CA VAL A 23 35.11 -0.83 35.44
C VAL A 23 35.02 0.48 34.62
N SER A 24 36.03 1.36 34.71
CA SER A 24 35.97 2.72 34.16
C SER A 24 36.20 2.87 32.64
N CYS A 25 36.30 1.79 31.87
CA CYS A 25 36.65 1.89 30.44
C CYS A 25 35.48 1.73 29.44
N VAL A 26 34.22 1.57 29.88
CA VAL A 26 33.08 1.39 28.94
C VAL A 26 31.91 2.37 29.15
N LEU A 27 31.96 3.24 30.17
CA LEU A 27 30.92 4.25 30.38
C LEU A 27 31.43 5.64 29.96
N PRO A 28 30.84 6.30 28.95
CA PRO A 28 31.19 7.68 28.65
C PRO A 28 30.86 8.54 29.89
N ALA A 29 31.86 9.30 30.37
CA ALA A 29 31.72 10.22 31.48
C ALA A 29 30.71 11.33 31.10
N ARG A 30 29.42 11.06 31.30
CA ARG A 30 28.36 12.06 31.18
C ARG A 30 28.29 12.82 32.50
N GLY A 31 28.68 14.09 32.45
CA GLY A 31 28.64 14.98 33.59
C GLY A 31 27.22 15.20 34.13
N LEU A 32 27.18 15.83 35.31
CA LEU A 32 26.01 16.34 36.03
C LEU A 32 24.84 16.94 35.20
N PRO A 33 25.01 17.54 33.99
CA PRO A 33 23.86 17.97 33.18
C PRO A 33 22.86 16.88 32.77
N ALA A 34 23.24 15.59 32.72
CA ALA A 34 22.32 14.50 32.34
C ALA A 34 21.23 14.20 33.40
N ILE A 35 21.47 14.56 34.67
CA ILE A 35 20.49 14.36 35.75
C ILE A 35 19.37 15.40 35.65
N GLY A 36 19.71 16.63 35.25
CA GLY A 36 18.73 17.71 35.08
C GLY A 36 17.74 17.46 33.95
N THR A 37 18.17 16.81 32.86
CA THR A 37 17.29 16.47 31.73
C THR A 37 16.37 15.28 32.04
N ALA A 38 16.87 14.27 32.75
CA ALA A 38 16.04 13.16 33.23
C ALA A 38 14.97 13.62 34.24
N ALA A 39 15.33 14.53 35.16
CA ALA A 39 14.37 15.09 36.13
C ALA A 39 13.27 15.93 35.46
N ARG A 40 13.59 16.69 34.41
CA ARG A 40 12.57 17.43 33.62
C ARG A 40 11.67 16.49 32.83
N ALA A 41 12.22 15.47 32.18
CA ALA A 41 11.43 14.49 31.43
C ALA A 41 10.43 13.75 32.34
N LEU A 42 10.86 13.39 33.56
CA LEU A 42 9.97 12.85 34.59
C LEU A 42 8.89 13.85 35.02
N GLY A 43 9.25 15.13 35.19
CA GLY A 43 8.31 16.20 35.51
C GLY A 43 7.22 16.38 34.44
N ASP A 44 7.60 16.36 33.17
CA ASP A 44 6.66 16.52 32.04
C ASP A 44 5.70 15.33 31.91
N VAL A 45 6.18 14.11 32.14
CA VAL A 45 5.33 12.90 32.14
C VAL A 45 4.31 12.94 33.29
N VAL A 46 4.71 13.41 34.47
CA VAL A 46 3.80 13.56 35.62
C VAL A 46 2.77 14.66 35.38
N ALA A 47 3.17 15.75 34.72
CA ALA A 47 2.26 16.85 34.39
C ALA A 47 1.20 16.45 33.34
N GLN A 48 1.59 15.66 32.33
CA GLN A 48 0.66 15.18 31.29
C GLN A 48 -0.24 14.04 31.76
N SER A 49 0.20 13.28 32.76
CA SER A 49 -0.49 12.09 33.25
C SER A 49 -0.33 11.96 34.78
N PRO A 50 -1.19 12.64 35.57
CA PRO A 50 -1.11 12.61 37.03
C PRO A 50 -1.28 11.18 37.60
N LEU A 51 -2.00 10.32 36.88
CA LEU A 51 -2.23 8.92 37.26
C LEU A 51 -0.95 8.08 37.14
N ALA A 52 -0.15 8.27 36.07
CA ALA A 52 1.15 7.62 35.95
C ALA A 52 2.13 8.09 37.03
N GLY A 53 2.09 9.38 37.39
CA GLY A 53 2.89 9.90 38.51
C GLY A 53 2.50 9.30 39.86
N ALA A 54 1.20 9.17 40.12
CA ALA A 54 0.70 8.52 41.33
C ALA A 54 1.13 7.05 41.41
N LEU A 55 1.04 6.29 40.30
CA LEU A 55 1.48 4.90 40.23
C LEU A 55 3.00 4.76 40.42
N ALA A 56 3.80 5.65 39.83
CA ALA A 56 5.26 5.64 40.01
C ALA A 56 5.65 5.91 41.47
N MET A 57 5.01 6.88 42.12
CA MET A 57 5.20 7.16 43.55
C MET A 57 4.80 5.97 44.43
N LEU A 58 3.69 5.29 44.08
CA LEU A 58 3.19 4.14 44.83
C LEU A 58 4.14 2.94 44.70
N GLY A 59 4.74 2.73 43.52
CA GLY A 59 5.80 1.74 43.31
C GLY A 59 7.09 2.06 44.08
N LEU A 60 7.49 3.33 44.14
CA LEU A 60 8.66 3.77 44.92
C LEU A 60 8.44 3.57 46.43
N LEU A 61 7.22 3.87 46.90
CA LEU A 61 6.81 3.63 48.28
C LEU A 61 6.73 2.14 48.62
N SER A 62 6.28 1.27 47.70
CA SER A 62 6.29 -0.18 47.95
C SER A 62 7.71 -0.73 48.04
N MET A 63 8.65 -0.23 47.22
CA MET A 63 10.06 -0.65 47.27
C MET A 63 10.74 -0.33 48.61
N SER A 64 10.33 0.73 49.31
CA SER A 64 10.87 1.08 50.63
C SER A 64 10.61 0.03 51.72
N ARG A 65 9.71 -0.92 51.48
CA ARG A 65 9.33 -1.99 52.42
C ARG A 65 10.02 -3.33 52.14
N LEU A 66 10.72 -3.45 51.01
CA LEU A 66 11.46 -4.65 50.67
C LEU A 66 12.77 -4.73 51.47
N THR A 67 13.24 -5.95 51.71
CA THR A 67 14.57 -6.14 52.29
C THR A 67 15.63 -5.51 51.37
N PRO A 68 16.66 -4.85 51.94
CA PRO A 68 17.56 -3.97 51.20
C PRO A 68 18.26 -4.64 50.02
N GLY A 69 18.51 -5.96 50.08
CA GLY A 69 19.07 -6.74 48.97
C GLY A 69 18.12 -6.90 47.77
N ILE A 70 16.83 -7.15 48.02
CA ILE A 70 15.82 -7.32 46.96
C ILE A 70 15.48 -5.96 46.34
N ALA A 71 15.35 -4.93 47.17
CA ALA A 71 15.11 -3.56 46.74
C ALA A 71 16.20 -3.10 45.75
N TRP A 72 17.47 -3.39 46.04
CA TRP A 72 18.59 -3.05 45.16
C TRP A 72 18.53 -3.76 43.82
N SER A 73 18.24 -5.07 43.80
CA SER A 73 18.13 -5.83 42.54
C SER A 73 16.99 -5.33 41.64
N LEU A 74 15.83 -5.00 42.23
CA LEU A 74 14.68 -4.51 41.48
C LEU A 74 14.88 -3.07 41.01
N MET A 75 15.53 -2.22 41.82
CA MET A 75 15.87 -0.87 41.42
C MET A 75 16.89 -0.87 40.28
N ALA A 76 17.92 -1.72 40.34
CA ALA A 76 18.89 -1.90 39.26
C ALA A 76 18.21 -2.40 37.98
N LEU A 77 17.27 -3.34 38.07
CA LEU A 77 16.51 -3.85 36.92
C LEU A 77 15.60 -2.77 36.32
N ALA A 78 14.90 -1.99 37.16
CA ALA A 78 14.04 -0.90 36.71
C ALA A 78 14.85 0.21 36.02
N VAL A 79 16.01 0.56 36.57
CA VAL A 79 16.93 1.55 35.99
C VAL A 79 17.55 1.05 34.69
N ALA A 80 17.99 -0.22 34.62
CA ALA A 80 18.50 -0.83 33.40
C ALA A 80 17.44 -0.87 32.29
N SER A 81 16.19 -1.16 32.65
CA SER A 81 15.06 -1.15 31.72
C SER A 81 14.80 0.27 31.20
N PHE A 82 14.65 1.25 32.11
CA PHE A 82 14.41 2.66 31.74
C PHE A 82 15.54 3.27 30.91
N SER A 83 16.79 2.96 31.23
CA SER A 83 17.94 3.50 30.48
C SER A 83 18.04 2.90 29.07
N GLY A 84 17.68 1.63 28.86
CA GLY A 84 17.61 1.03 27.53
C GLY A 84 16.62 1.73 26.59
N ALA A 85 15.46 2.17 27.10
CA ALA A 85 14.47 2.89 26.30
C ALA A 85 14.88 4.33 25.92
N ILE A 86 15.81 4.94 26.66
CA ILE A 86 16.25 6.32 26.40
C ILE A 86 17.42 6.34 25.39
N ILE A 87 18.17 5.25 25.26
CA ILE A 87 19.42 5.22 24.48
C ILE A 87 19.19 4.82 23.01
N GLU A 88 18.14 4.06 22.68
CA GLU A 88 17.83 3.68 21.29
C GLU A 88 16.46 4.22 20.84
N PRO A 89 16.42 5.25 19.98
CA PRO A 89 15.17 5.81 19.46
C PRO A 89 14.51 4.93 18.39
N THR A 90 15.04 3.73 18.12
CA THR A 90 14.45 2.81 17.15
C THR A 90 13.74 1.65 17.88
N PRO A 91 12.44 1.45 17.66
CA PRO A 91 11.69 0.41 18.35
C PRO A 91 12.06 -0.96 17.80
N GLN A 92 13.09 -1.58 18.38
CA GLN A 92 13.33 -3.00 18.14
C GLN A 92 12.34 -3.84 18.97
N PRO A 93 11.67 -4.85 18.38
CA PRO A 93 10.62 -5.63 19.05
C PRO A 93 11.11 -6.37 20.32
N GLY A 94 12.42 -6.58 20.48
CA GLY A 94 13.00 -7.23 21.66
C GLY A 94 13.00 -6.40 22.94
N THR A 95 13.08 -5.07 22.86
CA THR A 95 13.17 -4.20 24.05
C THR A 95 11.83 -4.07 24.78
N MET A 96 10.71 -4.14 24.05
CA MET A 96 9.35 -4.18 24.61
C MET A 96 9.13 -5.40 25.53
N VAL A 97 9.72 -6.55 25.19
CA VAL A 97 9.53 -7.79 25.95
C VAL A 97 10.12 -7.67 27.36
N ALA A 98 11.33 -7.13 27.49
CA ALA A 98 11.97 -6.93 28.80
C ALA A 98 11.17 -5.98 29.70
N PHE A 99 10.61 -4.91 29.13
CA PHE A 99 9.74 -3.97 29.85
C PHE A 99 8.45 -4.62 30.34
N VAL A 100 7.78 -5.38 29.48
CA VAL A 100 6.55 -6.09 29.84
C VAL A 100 6.81 -7.09 30.96
N VAL A 101 7.93 -7.83 30.89
CA VAL A 101 8.32 -8.79 31.94
C VAL A 101 8.62 -8.07 33.26
N ALA A 102 9.42 -6.99 33.24
CA ALA A 102 9.73 -6.22 34.45
C ALA A 102 8.47 -5.60 35.09
N TYR A 103 7.57 -5.07 34.28
CA TYR A 103 6.28 -4.54 34.74
C TYR A 103 5.42 -5.62 35.41
N TRP A 104 5.30 -6.80 34.78
CA TRP A 104 4.53 -7.91 35.34
C TRP A 104 5.14 -8.46 36.63
N LEU A 105 6.46 -8.52 36.73
CA LEU A 105 7.15 -8.91 37.97
C LEU A 105 6.85 -7.91 39.09
N LEU A 106 6.95 -6.60 38.82
CA LEU A 106 6.63 -5.55 39.80
C LEU A 106 5.15 -5.59 40.22
N ALA A 107 4.24 -5.79 39.27
CA ALA A 107 2.81 -5.93 39.55
C ALA A 107 2.52 -7.16 40.42
N ALA A 108 3.16 -8.31 40.13
CA ALA A 108 3.01 -9.53 40.92
C ALA A 108 3.56 -9.37 42.34
N THR A 109 4.72 -8.71 42.51
CA THR A 109 5.27 -8.43 43.84
C THR A 109 4.37 -7.47 44.63
N GLY A 110 3.84 -6.43 43.97
CA GLY A 110 2.91 -5.49 44.61
C GLY A 110 1.59 -6.15 45.03
N LEU A 111 1.04 -7.04 44.19
CA LEU A 111 -0.16 -7.81 44.55
C LEU A 111 0.08 -8.73 45.75
N ARG A 112 1.26 -9.34 45.83
CA ARG A 112 1.63 -10.20 46.95
C ARG A 112 1.66 -9.43 48.26
N ASP A 113 2.27 -8.25 48.29
CA ASP A 113 2.35 -7.42 49.49
C ASP A 113 0.97 -6.93 49.93
N VAL A 114 0.11 -6.56 48.98
CA VAL A 114 -1.29 -6.20 49.25
C VAL A 114 -2.04 -7.40 49.84
N TRP A 115 -1.83 -8.60 49.29
CA TRP A 115 -2.45 -9.82 49.80
C TRP A 115 -1.97 -10.17 51.21
N GLU A 116 -0.66 -10.09 51.47
CA GLU A 116 -0.08 -10.36 52.79
C GLU A 116 -0.53 -9.34 53.84
N ALA A 117 -0.61 -8.05 53.50
CA ALA A 117 -1.14 -7.02 54.38
C ALA A 117 -2.64 -7.19 54.66
N ALA A 118 -3.41 -7.66 53.67
CA ALA A 118 -4.86 -7.78 53.76
C ALA A 118 -5.34 -9.14 54.29
N ARG A 119 -4.47 -10.15 54.43
CA ARG A 119 -4.85 -11.53 54.80
C ARG A 119 -5.43 -11.67 56.21
N HIS A 120 -5.13 -10.72 57.09
CA HIS A 120 -5.45 -10.79 58.52
C HIS A 120 -6.90 -10.40 58.84
N THR A 121 -7.61 -9.76 57.91
CA THR A 121 -9.03 -9.40 58.08
C THR A 121 -9.87 -9.96 56.92
N THR A 122 -11.09 -10.41 57.22
CA THR A 122 -12.03 -10.92 56.21
C THR A 122 -12.35 -9.86 55.16
N GLY A 123 -12.48 -8.60 55.57
CA GLY A 123 -12.68 -7.46 54.66
C GLY A 123 -11.46 -7.19 53.75
N GLY A 124 -10.24 -7.37 54.27
CA GLY A 124 -9.02 -7.21 53.47
C GLY A 124 -8.92 -8.24 52.34
N ARG A 125 -9.26 -9.50 52.61
CA ARG A 125 -9.27 -10.56 51.58
C ARG A 125 -10.23 -10.26 50.44
N VAL A 126 -11.43 -9.77 50.76
CA VAL A 126 -12.44 -9.38 49.75
C VAL A 126 -11.94 -8.18 48.94
N GLY A 127 -11.33 -7.18 49.59
CA GLY A 127 -10.76 -6.02 48.92
C GLY A 127 -9.62 -6.38 47.95
N ALA A 128 -8.71 -7.27 48.35
CA ALA A 128 -7.60 -7.71 47.52
C ALA A 128 -8.08 -8.53 46.30
N ALA A 129 -9.09 -9.39 46.49
CA ALA A 129 -9.72 -10.13 45.40
C ALA A 129 -10.42 -9.19 44.40
N ALA A 130 -11.17 -8.20 44.90
CA ALA A 130 -11.84 -7.21 44.07
C ALA A 130 -10.84 -6.35 43.27
N LEU A 131 -9.73 -5.92 43.88
CA LEU A 131 -8.68 -5.16 43.20
C LEU A 131 -8.03 -5.98 42.08
N SER A 132 -7.71 -7.25 42.35
CA SER A 132 -7.11 -8.17 41.36
C SER A 132 -8.04 -8.38 40.17
N LEU A 133 -9.34 -8.60 40.43
CA LEU A 133 -10.35 -8.74 39.38
C LEU A 133 -10.49 -7.44 38.58
N THR A 134 -10.50 -6.29 39.25
CA THR A 134 -10.62 -4.97 38.61
C THR A 134 -9.45 -4.69 37.69
N LEU A 135 -8.22 -5.05 38.07
CA LEU A 135 -7.04 -4.88 37.22
C LEU A 135 -7.12 -5.75 35.95
N VAL A 136 -7.58 -7.00 36.05
CA VAL A 136 -7.76 -7.88 34.89
C VAL A 136 -8.87 -7.33 33.97
N VAL A 137 -10.01 -6.93 34.54
CA VAL A 137 -11.12 -6.35 33.76
C VAL A 137 -10.68 -5.05 33.10
N LEU A 138 -9.93 -4.20 33.79
CA LEU A 138 -9.41 -2.95 33.23
C LEU A 138 -8.41 -3.21 32.09
N GLN A 139 -7.57 -4.24 32.19
CA GLN A 139 -6.66 -4.65 31.10
C GLN A 139 -7.45 -5.14 29.88
N VAL A 140 -8.48 -5.98 30.08
CA VAL A 140 -9.34 -6.48 28.98
C VAL A 140 -10.10 -5.33 28.32
N LEU A 141 -10.66 -4.42 29.13
CA LEU A 141 -11.32 -3.22 28.64
C LEU A 141 -10.36 -2.29 27.90
N HIS A 142 -9.11 -2.15 28.35
CA HIS A 142 -8.12 -1.29 27.70
C HIS A 142 -7.64 -1.87 26.37
N VAL A 143 -7.50 -3.20 26.27
CA VAL A 143 -7.18 -3.88 25.00
C VAL A 143 -8.33 -3.76 24.00
N THR A 144 -9.57 -3.90 24.46
CA THR A 144 -10.76 -3.75 23.59
C THR A 144 -11.11 -2.29 23.26
N ALA A 145 -10.78 -1.34 24.15
CA ALA A 145 -10.96 0.09 23.92
C ALA A 145 -9.83 0.72 23.08
N ARG A 146 -8.72 0.00 22.86
CA ARG A 146 -7.61 0.40 21.98
C ARG A 146 -7.81 0.02 20.52
N ASP A 147 -9.01 -0.33 20.09
CA ASP A 147 -9.39 -0.06 18.71
C ASP A 147 -9.39 1.47 18.56
N PRO A 148 -8.43 2.10 17.86
CA PRO A 148 -8.25 3.54 17.89
C PRO A 148 -9.38 4.23 17.12
N LYS A 149 -10.56 4.32 17.76
CA LYS A 149 -11.70 5.08 17.28
C LYS A 149 -11.31 6.55 17.30
N GLY A 150 -10.82 7.05 16.17
CA GLY A 150 -10.83 8.49 15.88
C GLY A 150 -9.49 9.21 15.80
N ARG A 151 -8.42 8.60 15.27
CA ARG A 151 -7.23 9.39 14.87
C ARG A 151 -6.60 9.08 13.52
N VAL A 152 -7.15 8.14 12.77
CA VAL A 152 -6.88 7.98 11.33
C VAL A 152 -8.20 8.25 10.61
N PRO A 153 -8.22 8.93 9.44
CA PRO A 153 -9.44 9.10 8.66
C PRO A 153 -9.87 7.74 8.05
N ASP A 154 -10.32 6.80 8.90
CA ASP A 154 -10.83 5.47 8.54
C ASP A 154 -12.07 5.54 7.64
N GLY A 155 -12.65 6.73 7.49
CA GLY A 155 -13.70 6.99 6.51
C GLY A 155 -13.24 6.57 5.12
N HIS A 156 -12.03 6.95 4.70
CA HIS A 156 -11.55 6.59 3.38
C HIS A 156 -11.29 5.09 3.24
N GLU A 157 -10.62 4.45 4.20
CA GLU A 157 -10.34 3.02 4.10
C GLU A 157 -11.63 2.18 4.10
N ARG A 158 -12.59 2.50 4.97
CA ARG A 158 -13.89 1.82 5.00
C ARG A 158 -14.71 2.08 3.74
N LEU A 159 -14.70 3.31 3.22
CA LEU A 159 -15.39 3.64 1.97
C LEU A 159 -14.74 2.93 0.78
N THR A 160 -13.42 2.91 0.70
CA THR A 160 -12.68 2.23 -0.37
C THR A 160 -12.88 0.72 -0.30
N SER A 161 -12.83 0.12 0.90
CA SER A 161 -13.11 -1.30 1.10
C SER A 161 -14.55 -1.66 0.76
N ALA A 162 -15.53 -0.84 1.17
CA ALA A 162 -16.93 -1.03 0.83
C ALA A 162 -17.19 -0.88 -0.68
N ALA A 163 -16.57 0.11 -1.33
CA ALA A 163 -16.67 0.32 -2.77
C ALA A 163 -16.05 -0.86 -3.54
N MET A 164 -14.86 -1.33 -3.14
CA MET A 164 -14.24 -2.52 -3.73
C MET A 164 -15.11 -3.76 -3.54
N GLY A 165 -15.66 -3.96 -2.33
CA GLY A 165 -16.60 -5.04 -2.04
C GLY A 165 -17.86 -4.99 -2.91
N ALA A 166 -18.38 -3.78 -3.18
CA ALA A 166 -19.51 -3.57 -4.09
C ALA A 166 -19.15 -3.91 -5.55
N ILE A 167 -17.98 -3.50 -6.03
CA ILE A 167 -17.49 -3.84 -7.38
C ILE A 167 -17.33 -5.35 -7.54
N ILE A 168 -16.63 -6.02 -6.61
CA ILE A 168 -16.44 -7.49 -6.63
C ILE A 168 -17.77 -8.22 -6.48
N GLY A 169 -18.72 -7.66 -5.73
CA GLY A 169 -20.07 -8.19 -5.57
C GLY A 169 -20.82 -8.31 -6.89
N GLN A 170 -20.52 -7.45 -7.87
CA GLN A 170 -21.15 -7.45 -9.19
C GLN A 170 -20.53 -8.43 -10.18
N ILE A 171 -19.29 -8.86 -9.92
CA ILE A 171 -18.60 -9.84 -10.76
C ILE A 171 -19.26 -11.23 -10.58
N PRO A 172 -19.65 -11.92 -11.68
CA PRO A 172 -20.16 -13.29 -11.62
C PRO A 172 -19.20 -14.26 -10.93
N ARG A 173 -19.73 -15.33 -10.33
CA ARG A 173 -18.89 -16.38 -9.72
C ARG A 173 -18.04 -17.07 -10.79
N GLY A 174 -16.78 -17.33 -10.48
CA GLY A 174 -15.83 -18.00 -11.37
C GLY A 174 -15.28 -17.10 -12.48
N ALA A 175 -15.66 -15.82 -12.52
CA ALA A 175 -15.11 -14.87 -13.48
C ALA A 175 -13.66 -14.47 -13.15
N GLY A 176 -12.94 -14.07 -14.18
CA GLY A 176 -11.58 -13.55 -14.07
C GLY A 176 -11.57 -12.07 -13.74
N LEU A 177 -10.67 -11.62 -12.86
CA LEU A 177 -10.34 -10.21 -12.67
C LEU A 177 -8.90 -9.98 -13.10
N VAL A 178 -8.68 -9.09 -14.05
CA VAL A 178 -7.31 -8.78 -14.48
C VAL A 178 -6.57 -8.03 -13.38
N GLU A 179 -5.34 -8.45 -13.13
CA GLU A 179 -4.44 -7.84 -12.17
C GLU A 179 -4.24 -6.34 -12.49
N GLU A 180 -4.47 -5.52 -11.46
CA GLU A 180 -4.26 -4.08 -11.51
C GLU A 180 -2.94 -3.75 -10.80
N ASP A 181 -2.94 -3.09 -9.65
CA ASP A 181 -1.73 -2.78 -8.91
C ASP A 181 -1.72 -3.38 -7.51
N ALA A 182 -0.60 -3.19 -6.80
CA ALA A 182 -0.44 -3.65 -5.44
C ALA A 182 -1.49 -3.06 -4.47
N ALA A 183 -2.04 -1.88 -4.76
CA ALA A 183 -3.09 -1.29 -3.92
C ALA A 183 -4.40 -2.06 -4.10
N THR A 184 -4.76 -2.40 -5.33
CA THR A 184 -5.91 -3.27 -5.62
C THR A 184 -5.74 -4.67 -5.01
N ASP A 185 -4.55 -5.26 -5.04
CA ASP A 185 -4.27 -6.54 -4.36
C ASP A 185 -4.44 -6.41 -2.83
N LEU A 186 -3.93 -5.34 -2.21
CA LEU A 186 -4.17 -5.09 -0.79
C LEU A 186 -5.66 -4.92 -0.45
N LEU A 187 -6.41 -4.19 -1.29
CA LEU A 187 -7.85 -4.01 -1.11
C LEU A 187 -8.63 -5.31 -1.31
N LEU A 188 -8.20 -6.17 -2.24
CA LEU A 188 -8.74 -7.51 -2.43
C LEU A 188 -8.48 -8.38 -1.19
N ARG A 189 -7.25 -8.35 -0.64
CA ARG A 189 -6.88 -9.09 0.58
C ARG A 189 -7.64 -8.62 1.81
N ALA A 190 -7.97 -7.33 1.87
CA ALA A 190 -8.80 -6.75 2.94
C ALA A 190 -10.28 -7.18 2.88
N GLN A 191 -10.74 -7.78 1.77
CA GLN A 191 -12.12 -8.25 1.66
C GLN A 191 -12.40 -9.49 2.52
N PRO A 192 -13.66 -9.67 2.96
CA PRO A 192 -14.11 -10.90 3.61
C PRO A 192 -13.74 -12.15 2.80
N GLY A 193 -13.34 -13.23 3.46
CA GLY A 193 -12.84 -14.45 2.80
C GLY A 193 -13.79 -15.03 1.73
N ARG A 194 -15.10 -14.88 1.88
CA ARG A 194 -16.12 -15.30 0.88
C ARG A 194 -16.00 -14.59 -0.47
N LEU A 195 -15.41 -13.40 -0.52
CA LEU A 195 -15.17 -12.65 -1.76
C LEU A 195 -13.80 -12.98 -2.37
N ARG A 196 -12.91 -13.61 -1.59
CA ARG A 196 -11.54 -13.98 -1.97
C ARG A 196 -11.39 -15.45 -2.37
N SER A 197 -12.42 -16.28 -2.20
CA SER A 197 -12.35 -17.68 -2.58
C SER A 197 -12.14 -17.81 -4.08
N ALA A 198 -11.27 -18.71 -4.53
CA ALA A 198 -11.01 -18.96 -5.95
C ALA A 198 -12.30 -19.28 -6.73
N ASP A 199 -13.25 -19.96 -6.09
CA ASP A 199 -14.60 -20.23 -6.64
C ASP A 199 -15.40 -18.95 -6.97
N ARG A 200 -15.05 -17.83 -6.34
CA ARG A 200 -15.72 -16.55 -6.56
C ARG A 200 -15.03 -15.75 -7.66
N LEU A 201 -13.71 -15.63 -7.58
CA LEU A 201 -12.91 -14.76 -8.42
C LEU A 201 -11.53 -15.39 -8.62
N HIS A 202 -11.05 -15.46 -9.86
CA HIS A 202 -9.65 -15.80 -10.15
C HIS A 202 -8.93 -14.58 -10.72
N ILE A 203 -7.66 -14.41 -10.36
CA ILE A 203 -6.85 -13.30 -10.84
C ILE A 203 -6.18 -13.72 -12.16
N VAL A 204 -6.31 -12.87 -13.18
CA VAL A 204 -5.74 -13.08 -14.52
C VAL A 204 -4.60 -12.09 -14.69
N ALA A 205 -3.46 -12.55 -15.22
CA ALA A 205 -2.32 -11.66 -15.48
C ALA A 205 -2.67 -10.59 -16.54
N ARG A 206 -1.99 -9.45 -16.47
CA ARG A 206 -2.28 -8.28 -17.32
C ARG A 206 -1.62 -8.31 -18.70
N ASP A 207 -1.49 -9.50 -19.29
CA ASP A 207 -1.00 -9.68 -20.64
C ASP A 207 -2.11 -10.25 -21.55
N SER A 208 -2.04 -9.95 -22.85
CA SER A 208 -3.10 -10.32 -23.80
C SER A 208 -3.30 -11.83 -23.90
N ALA A 209 -2.24 -12.63 -23.75
CA ALA A 209 -2.32 -14.08 -23.81
C ALA A 209 -3.03 -14.66 -22.57
N ALA A 210 -2.71 -14.17 -21.38
CA ALA A 210 -3.39 -14.56 -20.15
C ALA A 210 -4.87 -14.12 -20.13
N VAL A 211 -5.17 -12.91 -20.62
CA VAL A 211 -6.56 -12.44 -20.75
C VAL A 211 -7.33 -13.32 -21.74
N ALA A 212 -6.76 -13.64 -22.90
CA ALA A 212 -7.38 -14.55 -23.87
C ALA A 212 -7.60 -15.96 -23.28
N ALA A 213 -6.63 -16.48 -22.53
CA ALA A 213 -6.77 -17.76 -21.83
C ALA A 213 -7.87 -17.70 -20.75
N GLY A 214 -7.96 -16.60 -20.00
CA GLY A 214 -9.02 -16.37 -19.02
C GLY A 214 -10.40 -16.30 -19.66
N MET A 215 -10.52 -15.64 -20.81
CA MET A 215 -11.77 -15.56 -21.59
C MET A 215 -12.26 -16.92 -22.08
N ALA A 216 -11.36 -17.89 -22.31
CA ALA A 216 -11.73 -19.25 -22.66
C ALA A 216 -12.36 -20.03 -21.48
N VAL A 217 -12.09 -19.62 -20.24
CA VAL A 217 -12.65 -20.23 -19.02
C VAL A 217 -13.97 -19.56 -18.62
N GLY A 218 -14.06 -18.24 -18.77
CA GLY A 218 -15.25 -17.48 -18.40
C GLY A 218 -15.10 -15.97 -18.68
N PRO A 219 -16.08 -15.15 -18.26
CA PRO A 219 -16.00 -13.71 -18.48
C PRO A 219 -14.85 -13.10 -17.68
N VAL A 220 -14.12 -12.17 -18.29
CA VAL A 220 -12.99 -11.47 -17.69
C VAL A 220 -13.34 -10.00 -17.49
N PHE A 221 -13.12 -9.51 -16.28
CA PHE A 221 -13.42 -8.14 -15.88
C PHE A 221 -12.14 -7.37 -15.56
N VAL A 222 -12.21 -6.07 -15.74
CA VAL A 222 -11.06 -5.17 -15.67
C VAL A 222 -11.42 -3.88 -14.91
N LEU A 223 -10.51 -3.47 -14.03
CA LEU A 223 -10.59 -2.23 -13.26
C LEU A 223 -9.98 -1.05 -14.03
N PRO A 224 -10.26 0.22 -13.64
CA PRO A 224 -10.05 1.39 -14.51
C PRO A 224 -8.63 1.58 -15.02
N ARG A 225 -7.60 1.25 -14.22
CA ARG A 225 -6.22 1.40 -14.65
C ARG A 225 -5.84 0.33 -15.67
N SER A 226 -6.25 -0.91 -15.43
CA SER A 226 -6.05 -2.01 -16.38
C SER A 226 -6.86 -1.81 -17.65
N GLN A 227 -8.02 -1.15 -17.60
CA GLN A 227 -8.80 -0.82 -18.81
C GLN A 227 -7.96 -0.02 -19.82
N ARG A 228 -7.24 1.01 -19.37
CA ARG A 228 -6.38 1.81 -20.26
C ARG A 228 -5.29 0.95 -20.90
N VAL A 229 -4.59 0.17 -20.08
CA VAL A 229 -3.49 -0.70 -20.55
C VAL A 229 -4.02 -1.74 -21.56
N LEU A 230 -5.13 -2.40 -21.25
CA LEU A 230 -5.68 -3.46 -22.10
C LEU A 230 -6.32 -2.92 -23.38
N GLN A 231 -6.92 -1.72 -23.34
CA GLN A 231 -7.36 -1.03 -24.56
C GLN A 231 -6.18 -0.76 -25.50
N HIS A 232 -5.01 -0.40 -24.97
CA HIS A 232 -3.80 -0.26 -25.77
C HIS A 232 -3.31 -1.59 -26.35
N LEU A 233 -3.56 -2.72 -25.66
CA LEU A 233 -3.29 -4.07 -26.14
C LEU A 233 -4.35 -4.62 -27.12
N GLY A 234 -5.26 -3.78 -27.63
CA GLY A 234 -6.28 -4.19 -28.59
C GLY A 234 -7.47 -4.94 -27.99
N LEU A 235 -7.65 -4.92 -26.67
CA LEU A 235 -8.79 -5.57 -26.04
C LEU A 235 -10.01 -4.65 -26.08
N GLU A 236 -11.11 -5.17 -26.61
CA GLU A 236 -12.40 -4.49 -26.62
C GLU A 236 -13.08 -4.63 -25.26
N LEU A 237 -13.40 -3.48 -24.67
CA LEU A 237 -13.99 -3.39 -23.34
C LEU A 237 -15.39 -2.81 -23.41
N THR A 238 -16.35 -3.49 -22.80
CA THR A 238 -17.70 -2.95 -22.60
C THR A 238 -17.92 -2.64 -21.13
N PRO A 239 -18.50 -1.47 -20.78
CA PRO A 239 -18.87 -1.17 -19.41
C PRO A 239 -19.69 -2.31 -18.79
N ALA A 240 -19.38 -2.66 -17.54
CA ALA A 240 -19.99 -3.79 -16.86
C ALA A 240 -20.49 -3.42 -15.47
N GLY A 241 -21.40 -4.23 -14.94
CA GLY A 241 -22.03 -4.03 -13.64
C GLY A 241 -23.53 -3.73 -13.75
N ARG A 242 -24.26 -4.01 -12.66
CA ARG A 242 -25.67 -3.59 -12.56
C ARG A 242 -25.70 -2.09 -12.32
N ASP A 243 -26.60 -1.39 -13.00
CA ASP A 243 -26.77 0.06 -12.90
C ASP A 243 -25.53 0.89 -13.29
N GLY A 244 -24.61 0.32 -14.09
CA GLY A 244 -23.46 1.04 -14.62
C GLY A 244 -22.40 1.36 -13.58
N ALA A 245 -22.03 0.37 -12.76
CA ALA A 245 -20.98 0.52 -11.76
C ALA A 245 -19.71 1.14 -12.35
N THR A 246 -19.43 2.37 -11.93
CA THR A 246 -18.37 3.18 -12.50
C THR A 246 -17.03 2.51 -12.29
N GLY A 247 -16.33 2.23 -13.39
CA GLY A 247 -14.97 1.71 -13.36
C GLY A 247 -14.83 0.19 -13.46
N LEU A 248 -15.91 -0.55 -13.70
CA LEU A 248 -15.83 -1.96 -14.08
C LEU A 248 -16.14 -2.12 -15.57
N ALA A 249 -15.33 -2.90 -16.29
CA ALA A 249 -15.62 -3.28 -17.66
C ALA A 249 -15.38 -4.78 -17.86
N GLU A 250 -16.09 -5.36 -18.81
CA GLU A 250 -15.94 -6.75 -19.26
C GLU A 250 -15.16 -6.74 -20.57
N VAL A 251 -14.19 -7.64 -20.69
CA VAL A 251 -13.44 -7.88 -21.92
C VAL A 251 -14.32 -8.71 -22.85
N ARG A 252 -14.74 -8.13 -23.99
CA ARG A 252 -15.57 -8.83 -24.98
C ARG A 252 -14.76 -9.62 -25.97
N GLN A 253 -13.68 -9.01 -26.45
CA GLN A 253 -12.90 -9.55 -27.52
C GLN A 253 -11.45 -9.12 -27.38
N ALA A 254 -10.53 -10.05 -27.60
CA ALA A 254 -9.14 -9.74 -27.88
C ALA A 254 -9.03 -9.56 -29.39
N HIS A 255 -8.85 -8.31 -29.84
CA HIS A 255 -8.35 -8.12 -31.19
C HIS A 255 -6.87 -8.46 -31.12
N ALA A 256 -6.43 -9.38 -31.97
CA ALA A 256 -5.00 -9.54 -32.13
C ALA A 256 -4.48 -8.20 -32.66
N CYS A 257 -3.66 -7.50 -31.87
CA CYS A 257 -2.69 -6.55 -32.43
C CYS A 257 -1.75 -7.41 -33.28
N THR A 258 -2.19 -7.80 -34.48
CA THR A 258 -1.40 -8.65 -35.35
C THR A 258 -0.21 -7.83 -35.83
N PRO A 259 1.04 -8.23 -35.52
CA PRO A 259 2.21 -7.74 -36.24
C PRO A 259 2.24 -8.25 -37.68
N THR A 260 1.37 -9.20 -38.04
CA THR A 260 1.07 -9.50 -39.43
C THR A 260 0.21 -8.38 -39.99
N LEU A 261 0.86 -7.44 -40.69
CA LEU A 261 0.27 -6.75 -41.83
C LEU A 261 -0.49 -7.80 -42.64
N THR A 262 -1.81 -7.87 -42.45
CA THR A 262 -2.64 -8.71 -43.28
C THR A 262 -2.51 -8.18 -44.69
N GLU A 263 -2.25 -9.05 -45.67
CA GLU A 263 -2.20 -8.65 -47.08
C GLU A 263 -3.51 -7.99 -47.55
N GLN A 264 -4.58 -8.15 -46.77
CA GLN A 264 -5.87 -7.54 -47.00
C GLN A 264 -6.05 -6.27 -46.16
N PRO A 265 -6.50 -5.16 -46.77
CA PRO A 265 -6.91 -3.96 -46.05
C PRO A 265 -7.98 -4.30 -45.02
N VAL A 266 -7.74 -3.96 -43.75
CA VAL A 266 -8.76 -4.08 -42.71
C VAL A 266 -9.59 -2.80 -42.70
N PRO A 267 -10.92 -2.88 -42.86
CA PRO A 267 -11.77 -1.70 -42.72
C PRO A 267 -11.71 -1.21 -41.28
N THR A 268 -11.38 0.07 -41.09
CA THR A 268 -11.29 0.72 -39.77
C THR A 268 -12.46 1.70 -39.59
N PRO A 269 -13.67 1.22 -39.25
CA PRO A 269 -14.87 2.06 -39.19
C PRO A 269 -14.78 3.19 -38.16
N GLN A 270 -13.87 3.07 -37.19
CA GLN A 270 -13.58 4.11 -36.19
C GLN A 270 -12.99 5.38 -36.80
N LEU A 271 -12.44 5.28 -38.02
CA LEU A 271 -11.87 6.40 -38.77
C LEU A 271 -12.89 7.04 -39.71
N ASP A 272 -14.10 6.48 -39.85
CA ASP A 272 -15.11 7.03 -40.75
C ASP A 272 -15.56 8.42 -40.29
N GLY A 273 -15.57 9.37 -41.22
CA GLY A 273 -15.84 10.79 -40.95
C GLY A 273 -14.77 11.53 -40.12
N ARG A 274 -13.63 10.91 -39.78
CA ARG A 274 -12.53 11.58 -39.08
C ARG A 274 -11.58 12.26 -40.07
N THR A 275 -11.23 13.51 -39.79
CA THR A 275 -10.31 14.31 -40.63
C THR A 275 -8.89 14.40 -40.07
N GLN A 276 -8.66 13.82 -38.89
CA GLN A 276 -7.39 13.91 -38.16
C GLN A 276 -7.04 12.54 -37.57
N LEU A 277 -5.76 12.20 -37.62
CA LEU A 277 -5.20 10.96 -37.09
C LEU A 277 -3.98 11.33 -36.24
N ALA A 278 -3.86 10.71 -35.06
CA ALA A 278 -2.69 10.82 -34.21
C ALA A 278 -2.02 9.45 -34.08
N LEU A 279 -0.71 9.41 -34.30
CA LEU A 279 0.10 8.21 -34.17
C LEU A 279 1.00 8.36 -32.96
N VAL A 280 0.93 7.40 -32.05
CA VAL A 280 1.74 7.38 -30.83
C VAL A 280 2.41 6.02 -30.76
N ALA A 281 3.74 5.99 -30.70
CA ALA A 281 4.48 4.77 -30.44
C ALA A 281 4.27 4.35 -28.97
N GLU A 282 3.99 3.08 -28.74
CA GLU A 282 3.71 2.48 -27.43
C GLU A 282 4.90 2.62 -26.46
N ASP A 283 6.11 2.47 -26.98
CA ASP A 283 7.37 2.56 -26.25
C ASP A 283 8.50 3.03 -27.18
N GLU A 284 9.69 3.22 -26.63
CA GLU A 284 10.85 3.74 -27.38
C GLU A 284 11.43 2.74 -28.40
N LEU A 285 11.28 1.44 -28.17
CA LEU A 285 11.71 0.36 -29.07
C LEU A 285 10.73 0.17 -30.23
N SER A 286 9.46 0.48 -30.02
CA SER A 286 8.39 0.48 -31.03
C SER A 286 8.41 1.73 -31.93
N ARG A 287 9.36 2.66 -31.70
CA ARG A 287 9.59 3.79 -32.61
C ARG A 287 10.25 3.30 -33.88
N GLY A 288 9.58 3.52 -35.00
CA GLY A 288 10.10 3.14 -36.31
C GLY A 288 9.36 3.85 -37.44
N PRO A 289 9.81 3.65 -38.69
CA PRO A 289 9.07 4.11 -39.84
C PRO A 289 7.71 3.40 -39.88
N VAL A 290 6.63 4.18 -40.01
CA VAL A 290 5.27 3.68 -40.18
C VAL A 290 4.77 4.11 -41.55
N VAL A 291 4.22 3.16 -42.31
CA VAL A 291 3.56 3.43 -43.59
C VAL A 291 2.06 3.20 -43.40
N ILE A 292 1.26 4.22 -43.68
CA ILE A 292 -0.20 4.16 -43.58
C ILE A 292 -0.79 4.39 -44.96
N LEU A 293 -1.59 3.44 -45.41
CA LEU A 293 -2.29 3.49 -46.68
C LEU A 293 -3.78 3.74 -46.40
N LEU A 294 -4.27 4.92 -46.76
CA LEU A 294 -5.66 5.33 -46.56
C LEU A 294 -6.37 5.37 -47.92
N PRO A 295 -7.22 4.39 -48.26
CA PRO A 295 -8.04 4.46 -49.47
C PRO A 295 -9.12 5.54 -49.30
N ALA A 296 -9.31 6.38 -50.31
CA ALA A 296 -10.35 7.41 -50.32
C ALA A 296 -10.91 7.59 -51.73
N ALA A 297 -12.18 7.99 -51.82
CA ALA A 297 -12.84 8.29 -53.10
C ALA A 297 -12.33 9.59 -53.76
N VAL A 298 -11.68 10.45 -52.97
CA VAL A 298 -11.10 11.72 -53.40
C VAL A 298 -9.68 11.81 -52.82
N PRO A 299 -8.70 12.36 -53.55
CA PRO A 299 -7.34 12.55 -53.02
C PRO A 299 -7.34 13.25 -51.66
N LEU A 300 -6.81 12.58 -50.63
CA LEU A 300 -6.62 13.17 -49.30
C LEU A 300 -5.26 13.83 -49.21
N SER A 301 -5.21 15.07 -48.73
CA SER A 301 -3.95 15.71 -48.35
C SER A 301 -3.62 15.36 -46.90
N MET A 302 -2.46 14.73 -46.67
CA MET A 302 -1.97 14.46 -45.32
C MET A 302 -0.89 15.46 -44.93
N LEU A 303 -1.23 16.33 -44.00
CA LEU A 303 -0.32 17.31 -43.42
C LEU A 303 -0.17 17.05 -41.92
N PRO A 304 1.05 17.11 -41.37
CA PRO A 304 1.24 17.03 -39.93
C PRO A 304 0.60 18.27 -39.29
N LEU A 305 -0.37 18.06 -38.40
CA LEU A 305 -1.06 19.13 -37.69
C LEU A 305 -0.39 19.35 -36.32
N ASP A 306 -0.01 20.59 -36.03
CA ASP A 306 0.57 21.01 -34.75
C ASP A 306 1.88 20.30 -34.34
N TRP A 307 2.57 19.67 -35.29
CA TRP A 307 3.88 19.06 -35.02
C TRP A 307 4.98 20.13 -35.05
N PRO A 308 5.92 20.12 -34.09
CA PRO A 308 7.07 21.00 -34.15
C PRO A 308 7.95 20.67 -35.38
N PRO A 309 8.68 21.63 -35.97
CA PRO A 309 9.48 21.40 -37.18
C PRO A 309 10.51 20.26 -37.07
N GLU A 310 10.97 19.96 -35.86
CA GLU A 310 11.88 18.85 -35.61
C GLU A 310 11.19 17.48 -35.75
N ALA A 311 9.90 17.40 -35.44
CA ALA A 311 9.09 16.18 -35.53
C ALA A 311 8.56 15.90 -36.94
N THR A 312 8.59 16.89 -37.85
CA THR A 312 8.20 16.68 -39.26
C THR A 312 9.32 16.06 -40.10
N ARG A 313 10.56 15.97 -39.57
CA ARG A 313 11.67 15.32 -40.27
C ARG A 313 11.39 13.83 -40.45
N GLY A 314 11.34 13.40 -41.72
CA GLY A 314 11.03 12.02 -42.10
C GLY A 314 9.53 11.73 -42.23
N PHE A 315 8.65 12.69 -41.95
CA PHE A 315 7.25 12.59 -42.34
C PHE A 315 7.13 12.88 -43.84
N HIS A 316 6.63 11.89 -44.58
CA HIS A 316 6.37 12.01 -46.01
C HIS A 316 4.91 11.63 -46.27
N GLY A 317 4.05 12.64 -46.41
CA GLY A 317 2.70 12.46 -46.90
C GLY A 317 2.70 12.46 -48.43
N ARG A 318 2.23 11.38 -49.05
CA ARG A 318 2.01 11.30 -50.49
C ARG A 318 0.61 10.77 -50.78
N THR A 319 0.00 11.31 -51.82
CA THR A 319 -1.32 10.92 -52.29
C THR A 319 -1.17 10.40 -53.71
N PHE A 320 -1.86 9.31 -54.02
CA PHE A 320 -1.88 8.70 -55.35
C PHE A 320 -3.30 8.71 -55.87
N ASP A 321 -3.53 9.32 -57.03
CA ASP A 321 -4.82 9.25 -57.71
C ASP A 321 -4.88 7.97 -58.55
N LEU A 322 -5.60 6.96 -58.06
CA LEU A 322 -5.71 5.68 -58.74
C LEU A 322 -6.50 5.74 -60.06
N THR A 323 -7.11 6.88 -60.40
CA THR A 323 -7.68 7.11 -61.73
C THR A 323 -6.61 7.46 -62.78
N ILE A 324 -5.41 7.81 -62.34
CA ILE A 324 -4.26 8.16 -63.19
C ILE A 324 -3.32 6.94 -63.27
N PRO A 325 -3.10 6.34 -64.46
CA PRO A 325 -2.27 5.14 -64.60
C PRO A 325 -0.81 5.34 -64.16
N ALA A 326 -0.30 6.57 -64.15
CA ALA A 326 1.03 6.89 -63.65
C ALA A 326 1.11 6.73 -62.13
N ASP A 327 0.15 7.28 -61.40
CA ASP A 327 0.08 7.23 -59.94
C ASP A 327 -0.16 5.80 -59.44
N GLU A 328 -0.93 4.99 -60.18
CA GLU A 328 -1.10 3.56 -59.87
C GLU A 328 0.24 2.80 -59.96
N ARG A 329 1.06 3.09 -60.97
CA ARG A 329 2.41 2.50 -61.11
C ARG A 329 3.33 2.97 -60.01
N ASP A 330 3.29 4.25 -59.67
CA ASP A 330 4.10 4.84 -58.61
C ASP A 330 3.75 4.23 -57.25
N LEU A 331 2.46 4.11 -56.93
CA LEU A 331 2.01 3.42 -55.71
C LEU A 331 2.51 1.98 -55.70
N SER A 332 2.38 1.25 -56.80
CA SER A 332 2.82 -0.15 -56.89
C SER A 332 4.33 -0.29 -56.67
N ASN A 333 5.14 0.65 -57.17
CA ASN A 333 6.59 0.68 -56.94
C ASN A 333 6.93 1.03 -55.49
N GLU A 334 6.20 1.97 -54.90
CA GLU A 334 6.39 2.39 -53.51
C GLU A 334 6.03 1.27 -52.53
N LEU A 335 4.90 0.58 -52.74
CA LEU A 335 4.54 -0.63 -51.98
C LEU A 335 5.62 -1.71 -52.08
N ARG A 336 6.15 -1.95 -53.28
CA ARG A 336 7.24 -2.92 -53.48
C ARG A 336 8.52 -2.53 -52.72
N SER A 337 8.82 -1.23 -52.62
CA SER A 337 9.98 -0.75 -51.84
C SER A 337 9.87 -1.02 -50.35
N TYR A 338 8.64 -1.15 -49.84
CA TYR A 338 8.34 -1.54 -48.46
C TYR A 338 8.16 -3.05 -48.26
N GLY A 339 8.36 -3.86 -49.30
CA GLY A 339 8.13 -5.30 -49.25
C GLY A 339 6.65 -5.68 -49.14
N LEU A 340 5.74 -4.75 -49.46
CA LEU A 340 4.29 -4.99 -49.47
C LEU A 340 3.84 -5.53 -50.84
N PRO A 341 2.79 -6.38 -50.87
CA PRO A 341 2.22 -6.84 -52.13
C PRO A 341 1.62 -5.66 -52.93
N PRO A 342 1.54 -5.77 -54.27
CA PRO A 342 0.91 -4.74 -55.09
C PRO A 342 -0.55 -4.56 -54.70
N HIS A 343 -1.05 -3.32 -54.74
CA HIS A 343 -2.44 -3.02 -54.43
C HIS A 343 -3.35 -3.82 -55.37
N PRO A 344 -4.31 -4.62 -54.86
CA PRO A 344 -5.25 -5.34 -55.71
C PRO A 344 -6.02 -4.32 -56.53
N GLN A 345 -5.93 -4.41 -57.87
CA GLN A 345 -6.65 -3.50 -58.74
C GLN A 345 -8.14 -3.54 -58.40
N PRO A 346 -8.77 -2.37 -58.13
CA PRO A 346 -10.21 -2.34 -57.97
C PRO A 346 -10.82 -2.87 -59.27
N SER A 347 -11.51 -4.01 -59.18
CA SER A 347 -12.22 -4.56 -60.33
C SER A 347 -13.14 -3.46 -60.89
N PRO A 348 -13.04 -3.09 -62.18
CA PRO A 348 -13.69 -1.91 -62.77
C PRO A 348 -15.23 -1.97 -62.82
N THR A 349 -15.87 -2.88 -62.08
CA THR A 349 -17.27 -3.26 -62.21
C THR A 349 -18.16 -2.94 -61.00
N ARG A 350 -17.72 -2.16 -59.99
CA ARG A 350 -18.53 -1.94 -58.76
C ARG A 350 -18.82 -0.49 -58.33
N PHE A 351 -18.50 0.53 -59.11
CA PHE A 351 -18.82 1.94 -58.77
C PHE A 351 -19.83 2.59 -59.72
N LEU A 352 -20.89 1.87 -60.08
CA LEU A 352 -22.11 2.46 -60.65
C LEU A 352 -23.32 1.92 -59.87
N SER A 353 -23.52 2.44 -58.67
CA SER A 353 -24.81 2.48 -57.96
C SER A 353 -24.76 3.54 -56.88
#